data_AF-A0A8C5TF63-F1
#
_entry.id   AF-A0A8C5TF63-F1
#
_cell.length_a   1.000
_cell.length_b   1.000
_cell.length_c   1.000
_cell.angle_alpha   90.00
_cell.angle_beta   90.00
_cell.angle_gamma   90.00
#
_symmetry.space_group_name_H-M   'P 1'
#
loop_
_entity.id
_entity.type
_entity.pdbx_description
1 polymer ?
#
loop_
_entity_poly.entity_id
_entity_poly.type
_entity_poly.pdbx_seq_one_letter_code
_entity_poly.pdbx_strand_id
1 'polypeptide(L)'
;EEWQLCLSPSCARIMRSCATSPGSFHRDSCQRGWRLLYILAAYYKCSEVLRPFLLVFLQDASRHPELPFHGIAKACEQNLRKTLQFGGRSIFPSSMELKAMVAGRSAKRQLFLLPGGIERHLKIKTCSVALDVIQELCCEMGLQNPEALEEYMLFVVTDRGEGLQEDAMLMRT
;
A
#
# COMPACT_ATOMS: atom_id res chain seq x y z
N GLU A 1 5.46 23.65 9.08
CA GLU A 1 6.29 23.48 7.86
C GLU A 1 5.96 22.21 7.05
N GLU A 2 4.82 21.55 7.25
CA GLU A 2 3.50 21.90 6.69
C GLU A 2 3.42 21.94 5.16
N TRP A 3 2.68 20.95 4.68
CA TRP A 3 2.01 20.76 3.41
C TRP A 3 1.31 21.95 2.75
N GLN A 4 1.57 23.20 3.14
CA GLN A 4 0.99 24.37 2.48
C GLN A 4 1.36 24.49 0.99
N LEU A 5 2.41 23.80 0.52
CA LEU A 5 2.84 23.87 -0.88
C LEU A 5 2.37 22.70 -1.79
N CYS A 6 2.02 21.52 -1.24
CA CYS A 6 1.82 20.33 -2.09
C CYS A 6 0.36 19.97 -2.41
N LEU A 7 -0.61 20.74 -1.90
CA LEU A 7 -1.99 20.71 -2.40
C LEU A 7 -2.45 22.11 -2.80
N SER A 8 -1.67 22.72 -3.70
CA SER A 8 -2.16 23.78 -4.58
C SER A 8 -3.54 23.40 -5.16
N PRO A 9 -4.39 24.37 -5.52
CA PRO A 9 -5.59 24.16 -6.34
C PRO A 9 -5.35 23.19 -7.52
N SER A 10 -4.11 23.03 -7.99
CA SER A 10 -3.67 22.02 -8.94
C SER A 10 -3.86 20.55 -8.50
N CYS A 11 -3.59 20.14 -7.26
CA CYS A 11 -3.84 18.75 -6.82
C CYS A 11 -5.34 18.47 -6.69
N ALA A 12 -6.11 19.42 -6.16
CA ALA A 12 -7.58 19.33 -6.15
C ALA A 12 -8.16 19.32 -7.57
N ARG A 13 -7.57 20.09 -8.50
CA ARG A 13 -7.91 20.10 -9.92
C ARG A 13 -7.52 18.79 -10.62
N ILE A 14 -6.39 18.16 -10.29
CA ILE A 14 -6.00 16.83 -10.81
C ILE A 14 -6.98 15.76 -10.30
N MET A 15 -7.30 15.77 -9.00
CA MET A 15 -8.28 14.83 -8.42
C MET A 15 -9.67 15.01 -9.02
N ARG A 16 -10.15 16.25 -9.16
CA ARG A 16 -11.42 16.58 -9.83
C ARG A 16 -11.38 16.22 -11.33
N SER A 17 -10.29 16.54 -12.03
CA SER A 17 -10.06 16.27 -13.45
C SER A 17 -9.99 14.78 -13.79
N CYS A 18 -9.54 13.93 -12.86
CA CYS A 18 -9.56 12.47 -13.04
C CYS A 18 -10.96 11.86 -12.89
N ALA A 19 -11.93 12.57 -12.28
CA ALA A 19 -13.25 12.03 -11.95
C ALA A 19 -14.43 12.60 -12.74
N THR A 20 -14.31 13.76 -13.40
CA THR A 20 -15.51 14.47 -13.92
C THR A 20 -15.67 14.60 -15.45
N SER A 21 -14.83 14.03 -16.33
CA SER A 21 -15.08 14.20 -17.78
C SER A 21 -14.50 13.09 -18.68
N PRO A 22 -15.33 12.40 -19.50
CA PRO A 22 -14.86 11.45 -20.51
C PRO A 22 -14.37 12.12 -21.82
N GLY A 23 -14.35 13.46 -21.89
CA GLY A 23 -14.33 14.17 -23.18
C GLY A 23 -12.99 14.63 -23.76
N SER A 24 -11.87 14.69 -23.00
CA SER A 24 -10.65 15.31 -23.55
C SER A 24 -9.31 14.96 -22.88
N PHE A 25 -9.21 13.83 -22.17
CA PHE A 25 -7.95 13.47 -21.51
C PHE A 25 -7.30 12.22 -22.11
N HIS A 26 -6.01 12.36 -22.44
CA HIS A 26 -5.15 11.23 -22.80
C HIS A 26 -5.13 10.25 -21.61
N ARG A 27 -5.62 9.02 -21.81
CA ARG A 27 -5.73 7.97 -20.78
C ARG A 27 -4.45 7.80 -19.97
N ASP A 28 -3.30 7.97 -20.61
CA ASP A 28 -1.98 7.90 -19.99
C ASP A 28 -1.73 8.99 -18.94
N SER A 29 -2.29 10.19 -19.13
CA SER A 29 -2.16 11.28 -18.16
C SER A 29 -2.89 10.95 -16.86
N CYS A 30 -4.14 10.48 -16.96
CA CYS A 30 -4.91 10.03 -15.80
C CYS A 30 -4.22 8.85 -15.10
N GLN A 31 -3.69 7.89 -15.86
CA GLN A 31 -2.96 6.75 -15.30
C GLN A 31 -1.70 7.18 -14.53
N ARG A 32 -0.94 8.16 -15.04
CA ARG A 32 0.19 8.75 -14.31
C ARG A 32 -0.26 9.45 -13.04
N GLY A 33 -1.36 10.20 -13.09
CA GLY A 33 -1.95 10.86 -11.91
C GLY A 33 -2.33 9.87 -10.81
N TRP A 34 -2.99 8.77 -11.16
CA TRP A 34 -3.34 7.71 -10.21
C TRP A 34 -2.12 7.02 -9.61
N ARG A 35 -1.08 6.75 -10.40
CA ARG A 35 0.19 6.19 -9.88
C ARG A 35 0.89 7.14 -8.93
N LEU A 36 0.90 8.43 -9.22
CA LEU A 36 1.44 9.44 -8.31
C LEU A 36 0.64 9.47 -6.99
N LEU A 37 -0.69 9.46 -7.08
CA LEU A 37 -1.55 9.42 -5.89
C LEU A 37 -1.32 8.15 -5.06
N TYR A 38 -1.11 7.00 -5.71
CA TYR A 38 -0.79 5.74 -5.04
C TYR A 38 0.48 5.83 -4.20
N ILE A 39 1.52 6.47 -4.74
CA ILE A 39 2.76 6.75 -4.01
C ILE A 39 2.45 7.73 -2.88
N LEU A 40 1.89 8.91 -3.16
CA LEU A 40 1.66 9.93 -2.14
C LEU A 40 0.83 9.41 -0.95
N ALA A 41 -0.22 8.63 -1.22
CA ALA A 41 -1.07 8.01 -0.21
C ALA A 41 -0.34 7.03 0.70
N ALA A 42 0.83 6.51 0.30
CA ALA A 42 1.65 5.60 1.10
C ALA A 42 2.69 6.30 1.98
N TYR A 43 3.13 7.50 1.60
CA TYR A 43 4.21 8.22 2.27
C TYR A 43 3.73 9.31 3.21
N TYR A 44 2.57 9.91 2.93
CA TYR A 44 2.21 11.17 3.55
C TYR A 44 0.79 11.17 4.10
N LYS A 45 0.65 11.68 5.32
CA LYS A 45 -0.65 11.97 5.91
C LYS A 45 -1.25 13.19 5.21
N CYS A 46 -2.52 13.10 4.82
CA CYS A 46 -3.26 14.27 4.38
C CYS A 46 -3.60 15.17 5.58
N SER A 47 -3.81 16.47 5.35
CA SER A 47 -4.30 17.37 6.38
C SER A 47 -5.70 16.95 6.86
N GLU A 48 -6.03 17.24 8.11
CA GLU A 48 -7.35 16.92 8.68
C GLU A 48 -8.50 17.58 7.90
N VAL A 49 -8.25 18.75 7.31
CA VAL A 49 -9.23 19.45 6.45
C VAL A 49 -9.47 18.71 5.14
N LEU A 50 -8.43 18.17 4.50
CA LEU A 50 -8.56 17.47 3.21
C LEU A 50 -9.05 16.02 3.37
N ARG A 51 -8.69 15.39 4.49
CA ARG A 51 -8.92 13.98 4.78
C ARG A 51 -10.32 13.47 4.44
N PRO A 52 -11.42 14.07 4.93
CA PRO A 52 -12.76 13.54 4.66
C PRO A 52 -13.09 13.57 3.16
N PHE A 53 -12.70 14.63 2.46
CA PHE A 53 -12.96 14.76 1.02
C PHE A 53 -12.16 13.75 0.20
N LEU A 54 -10.90 13.55 0.53
CA LEU A 54 -10.03 12.60 -0.16
C LEU A 54 -10.50 11.15 0.05
N LEU A 55 -10.91 10.80 1.27
CA LEU A 55 -11.42 9.45 1.56
C LEU A 55 -12.71 9.16 0.80
N VAL A 56 -13.68 10.07 0.82
CA VAL A 56 -14.95 9.91 0.07
C VAL A 56 -14.68 9.77 -1.42
N PHE A 57 -13.83 10.63 -1.98
CA PHE A 57 -13.43 10.55 -3.38
C PHE A 57 -12.84 9.18 -3.76
N LEU A 58 -11.92 8.66 -2.95
CA LEU A 58 -11.29 7.36 -3.19
C LEU A 58 -12.28 6.20 -3.03
N GLN A 59 -13.16 6.27 -2.03
CA GLN A 59 -14.23 5.31 -1.81
C GLN A 59 -15.16 5.25 -3.01
N ASP A 60 -15.66 6.39 -3.49
CA ASP A 60 -16.56 6.48 -4.64
C ASP A 60 -15.90 5.95 -5.92
N ALA A 61 -14.64 6.34 -6.17
CA ALA A 61 -13.86 5.84 -7.31
C ALA A 61 -13.57 4.34 -7.23
N SER A 62 -13.50 3.76 -6.04
CA SER A 62 -13.24 2.33 -5.82
C SER A 62 -14.50 1.45 -5.79
N ARG A 63 -15.68 2.05 -5.58
CA ARG A 63 -16.94 1.35 -5.30
C ARG A 63 -17.49 0.60 -6.51
N HIS A 64 -17.26 1.12 -7.71
CA HIS A 64 -17.83 0.61 -8.95
C HIS A 64 -16.73 -0.06 -9.80
N PRO A 65 -16.69 -1.40 -9.90
CA PRO A 65 -15.69 -2.13 -10.69
C PRO A 65 -15.67 -1.74 -12.17
N GLU A 66 -16.81 -1.28 -12.69
CA GLU A 66 -17.01 -0.83 -14.07
C GLU A 66 -16.25 0.47 -14.39
N LEU A 67 -15.89 1.27 -13.36
CA LEU A 67 -15.20 2.52 -13.56
C LEU A 67 -13.72 2.29 -13.90
N PRO A 68 -13.16 3.11 -14.83
CA PRO A 68 -11.72 3.14 -15.05
C PRO A 68 -10.98 3.39 -13.74
N PHE A 69 -9.83 2.73 -13.57
CA PHE A 69 -8.93 2.94 -12.43
C PHE A 69 -9.49 2.53 -11.05
N HIS A 70 -10.64 1.84 -10.96
CA HIS A 70 -11.21 1.41 -9.67
C HIS A 70 -10.19 0.65 -8.79
N GLY A 71 -9.37 -0.20 -9.42
CA GLY A 71 -8.37 -1.02 -8.70
C GLY A 71 -7.27 -0.19 -8.05
N ILE A 72 -6.76 0.84 -8.74
CA ILE A 72 -5.75 1.73 -8.17
C ILE A 72 -6.36 2.72 -7.18
N ALA A 73 -7.61 3.16 -7.40
CA ALA A 73 -8.36 3.95 -6.42
C ALA A 73 -8.52 3.21 -5.09
N LYS A 74 -8.95 1.94 -5.13
CA LYS A 74 -9.04 1.06 -3.95
C LYS A 74 -7.70 0.90 -3.25
N ALA A 75 -6.62 0.80 -4.02
CA ALA A 75 -5.27 0.65 -3.46
C ALA A 75 -4.79 1.96 -2.80
N CYS A 76 -5.06 3.13 -3.40
CA CYS A 76 -4.80 4.44 -2.80
C CYS A 76 -5.58 4.62 -1.49
N GLU A 77 -6.84 4.21 -1.46
CA GLU A 77 -7.70 4.25 -0.27
C GLU A 77 -7.12 3.43 0.88
N GLN A 78 -6.68 2.20 0.60
CA GLN A 78 -6.03 1.30 1.56
C GLN A 78 -4.71 1.89 2.07
N ASN A 79 -3.87 2.41 1.17
CA ASN A 79 -2.61 3.05 1.52
C ASN A 79 -2.86 4.25 2.45
N LEU A 80 -3.80 5.14 2.09
CA LEU A 80 -4.11 6.32 2.88
C LEU A 80 -4.58 5.94 4.29
N ARG A 81 -5.48 4.95 4.44
CA ARG A 81 -5.91 4.49 5.77
C ARG A 81 -4.74 3.98 6.61
N LYS A 82 -3.87 3.16 6.03
CA LYS A 82 -2.68 2.63 6.70
C LYS A 82 -1.72 3.75 7.11
N THR A 83 -1.44 4.69 6.21
CA THR A 83 -0.56 5.82 6.46
C THR A 83 -1.09 6.75 7.55
N LEU A 84 -2.40 6.93 7.61
CA LEU A 84 -3.05 7.68 8.67
C LEU A 84 -2.95 6.98 10.03
N GLN A 85 -3.11 5.66 10.07
CA GLN A 85 -3.09 4.86 11.29
C GLN A 85 -1.68 4.61 11.83
N PHE A 86 -0.74 4.20 10.97
CA PHE A 86 0.59 3.73 11.36
C PHE A 86 1.72 4.69 10.97
N GLY A 87 1.42 5.78 10.28
CA GLY A 87 2.43 6.64 9.66
C GLY A 87 2.78 6.19 8.24
N GLY A 88 3.42 7.10 7.50
CA GLY A 88 3.82 6.85 6.12
C GLY A 88 5.15 6.12 6.00
N ARG A 89 5.42 5.57 4.82
CA ARG A 89 6.73 4.98 4.50
C ARG A 89 7.86 6.00 4.69
N SER A 90 8.97 5.55 5.26
CA SER A 90 10.20 6.33 5.41
C SER A 90 11.22 6.09 4.29
N ILE A 91 11.11 4.96 3.59
CA ILE A 91 12.02 4.54 2.52
C ILE A 91 11.31 4.60 1.18
N PHE A 92 11.92 5.29 0.21
CA PHE A 92 11.43 5.42 -1.16
C PHE A 92 11.30 4.05 -1.87
N PRO A 93 10.41 3.93 -2.87
CA PRO A 93 10.21 2.65 -3.54
C PRO A 93 11.45 2.31 -4.38
N SER A 94 11.84 1.04 -4.36
CA SER A 94 12.90 0.50 -5.21
C SER A 94 12.54 0.57 -6.69
N SER A 95 13.56 0.43 -7.56
CA SER A 95 13.34 0.36 -9.01
C SER A 95 12.43 -0.81 -9.41
N MET A 96 12.47 -1.92 -8.68
CA MET A 96 11.61 -3.08 -8.87
C MET A 96 10.15 -2.78 -8.50
N GLU A 97 9.92 -2.12 -7.36
CA GLU A 97 8.59 -1.67 -6.96
C GLU A 97 7.98 -0.70 -7.98
N LEU A 98 8.78 0.25 -8.47
CA LEU A 98 8.34 1.21 -9.50
C LEU A 98 7.98 0.50 -10.80
N LYS A 99 8.81 -0.43 -11.29
CA LYS A 99 8.50 -1.24 -12.48
C LYS A 99 7.22 -2.05 -12.30
N ALA A 100 7.04 -2.66 -11.13
CA ALA A 100 5.83 -3.42 -10.82
C ALA A 100 4.57 -2.53 -10.80
N MET A 101 4.66 -1.33 -10.21
CA MET A 101 3.58 -0.35 -10.19
C MET A 101 3.21 0.14 -11.59
N VAL A 102 4.21 0.36 -12.46
CA VAL A 102 3.96 0.69 -13.87
C VAL A 102 3.25 -0.47 -14.58
N ALA A 103 3.59 -1.72 -14.26
CA ALA A 103 2.86 -2.90 -14.74
C ALA A 103 1.47 -3.10 -14.09
N GLY A 104 1.00 -2.18 -13.25
CA GLY A 104 -0.31 -2.26 -12.59
C GLY A 104 -0.36 -3.24 -11.42
N ARG A 105 0.81 -3.71 -10.94
CA ARG A 105 0.90 -4.60 -9.78
C ARG A 105 1.00 -3.75 -8.51
N SER A 106 0.15 -4.05 -7.55
CA SER A 106 0.06 -3.36 -6.25
C SER A 106 0.54 -4.23 -5.08
N ALA A 107 1.15 -5.38 -5.37
CA ALA A 107 1.68 -6.28 -4.36
C ALA A 107 2.80 -7.17 -4.90
N LYS A 108 3.67 -7.59 -3.98
CA LYS A 108 4.75 -8.57 -4.16
C LYS A 108 4.34 -9.87 -3.46
N ARG A 109 4.60 -11.01 -4.09
CA ARG A 109 4.53 -12.31 -3.42
C ARG A 109 5.86 -12.51 -2.69
N GLN A 110 5.83 -12.62 -1.38
CA GLN A 110 7.00 -12.73 -0.51
C GLN A 110 6.97 -14.06 0.22
N LEU A 111 8.13 -14.72 0.28
CA LEU A 111 8.31 -15.92 1.08
C LEU A 111 8.50 -15.53 2.54
N PHE A 112 7.76 -16.21 3.40
CA PHE A 112 7.85 -16.19 4.85
C PHE A 112 8.17 -17.59 5.37
N LEU A 113 9.08 -17.66 6.32
CA LEU A 113 9.50 -18.90 6.96
C LEU A 113 8.85 -18.98 8.35
N LEU A 114 8.13 -20.06 8.60
CA LEU A 114 7.58 -20.39 9.91
C LEU A 114 8.53 -21.34 10.66
N PRO A 115 8.42 -21.43 12.00
CA PRO A 115 9.16 -22.41 12.77
C PRO A 115 8.96 -23.84 12.24
N GLY A 116 10.03 -24.63 12.23
CA GLY A 116 10.02 -25.98 11.64
C GLY A 116 10.29 -26.02 10.14
N GLY A 117 10.74 -24.92 9.53
CA GLY A 117 11.14 -24.87 8.12
C GLY A 117 9.96 -24.84 7.15
N ILE A 118 8.77 -24.45 7.62
CA ILE A 118 7.58 -24.38 6.78
C ILE A 118 7.60 -23.07 5.98
N GLU A 119 7.52 -23.19 4.66
CA GLU A 119 7.49 -22.07 3.73
C GLU A 119 6.06 -21.60 3.45
N ARG A 120 5.83 -20.28 3.57
CA ARG A 120 4.53 -19.65 3.27
C ARG A 120 4.70 -18.42 2.42
N HIS A 121 3.90 -18.33 1.36
CA HIS A 121 3.94 -17.17 0.46
C HIS A 121 2.77 -16.24 0.74
N LEU A 122 3.06 -15.03 1.20
CA LEU A 122 2.05 -14.00 1.39
C LEU A 122 2.15 -12.88 0.36
N LYS A 123 1.05 -12.17 0.16
CA LYS A 123 0.96 -11.05 -0.75
C LYS A 123 1.15 -9.74 0.00
N ILE A 124 2.35 -9.18 -0.08
CA ILE A 124 2.72 -7.94 0.58
C ILE A 124 2.40 -6.74 -0.30
N LYS A 125 1.68 -5.77 0.25
CA LYS A 125 1.32 -4.51 -0.41
C LYS A 125 2.26 -3.38 0.04
N THR A 126 2.23 -2.26 -0.67
CA THR A 126 3.07 -1.08 -0.41
C THR A 126 2.97 -0.53 1.02
N CYS A 127 1.80 -0.55 1.66
CA CYS A 127 1.62 -0.10 3.04
C CYS A 127 1.37 -1.26 4.03
N SER A 128 1.73 -2.49 3.68
CA SER A 128 1.68 -3.61 4.63
C SER A 128 2.60 -3.32 5.81
N VAL A 129 2.07 -3.46 7.02
CA VAL A 129 2.86 -3.38 8.26
C VAL A 129 3.12 -4.78 8.80
N ALA A 130 4.11 -4.95 9.68
CA ALA A 130 4.45 -6.24 10.29
C ALA A 130 3.22 -6.93 10.91
N LEU A 131 2.35 -6.15 11.56
CA LEU A 131 1.11 -6.65 12.15
C LEU A 131 0.17 -7.31 11.13
N ASP A 132 0.09 -6.80 9.89
CA ASP A 132 -0.77 -7.40 8.85
C ASP A 132 -0.30 -8.82 8.53
N VAL A 133 1.02 -8.98 8.41
CA VAL A 133 1.67 -10.24 8.09
C VAL A 133 1.54 -11.24 9.23
N ILE A 134 1.81 -10.79 10.47
CA ILE A 134 1.67 -11.63 11.67
C ILE A 134 0.23 -12.12 11.78
N GLN A 135 -0.75 -11.22 11.63
CA GLN A 135 -2.16 -11.58 11.71
C GLN A 135 -2.56 -12.58 10.61
N GLU A 136 -2.09 -12.40 9.38
CA GLU A 136 -2.37 -13.33 8.28
C GLU A 136 -1.76 -14.72 8.54
N LEU A 137 -0.49 -14.79 8.95
CA LEU A 137 0.17 -16.06 9.28
C LEU A 137 -0.47 -16.75 10.50
N CYS A 138 -0.79 -16.01 11.55
CA CYS A 138 -1.46 -16.56 12.73
C CYS A 138 -2.85 -17.10 12.38
N CYS A 139 -3.62 -16.39 11.54
CA CYS A 139 -4.90 -16.87 11.05
C CYS A 139 -4.75 -18.18 10.26
N GLU A 140 -3.75 -18.30 9.38
CA GLU A 140 -3.45 -19.55 8.66
C GLU A 140 -3.09 -20.70 9.61
N MET A 141 -2.45 -20.40 10.74
CA MET A 141 -2.11 -21.38 11.79
C MET A 141 -3.28 -21.69 12.74
N GLY A 142 -4.45 -21.05 12.57
CA GLY A 142 -5.60 -21.23 13.46
C GLY A 142 -5.51 -20.45 14.78
N LEU A 143 -4.59 -19.48 14.88
CA LEU A 143 -4.39 -18.64 16.04
C LEU A 143 -5.12 -17.31 15.84
N GLN A 144 -6.31 -17.20 16.42
CA GLN A 144 -7.19 -16.02 16.26
C GLN A 144 -7.37 -15.22 17.55
N ASN A 145 -6.84 -15.71 18.67
CA ASN A 145 -6.89 -14.98 19.93
C ASN A 145 -5.88 -13.82 19.91
N PRO A 146 -6.27 -12.62 20.36
CA PRO A 146 -5.42 -11.44 20.32
C PRO A 146 -4.11 -11.63 21.10
N GLU A 147 -4.15 -12.36 22.21
CA GLU A 147 -2.99 -12.63 23.05
C GLU A 147 -1.92 -13.41 22.28
N ALA A 148 -2.32 -14.33 21.39
CA ALA A 148 -1.35 -15.06 20.59
C ALA A 148 -0.63 -14.16 19.60
N LEU A 149 -1.27 -13.12 19.05
CA LEU A 149 -0.61 -12.21 18.10
C LEU A 149 0.56 -11.45 18.72
N GLU A 150 0.48 -11.16 20.03
CA GLU A 150 1.54 -10.48 20.77
C GLU A 150 2.76 -11.37 21.03
N GLU A 151 2.60 -12.70 20.95
CA GLU A 151 3.69 -13.65 21.11
C GLU A 151 4.52 -13.85 19.83
N TYR A 152 4.14 -13.27 18.70
CA TYR A 152 4.87 -13.46 17.44
C TYR A 152 5.54 -12.18 16.96
N MET A 153 6.73 -12.36 16.35
CA MET A 153 7.48 -11.28 15.73
C MET A 153 8.10 -11.72 14.40
N LEU A 154 8.39 -10.74 13.55
CA LEU A 154 9.05 -10.94 12.27
C LEU A 154 10.53 -10.58 12.36
N PHE A 155 11.37 -11.44 11.78
CA PHE A 155 12.78 -11.22 11.55
C PHE A 155 13.06 -11.17 10.06
N VAL A 156 14.04 -10.37 9.65
CA VAL A 156 14.55 -10.41 8.28
C VAL A 156 15.80 -11.27 8.28
N VAL A 157 15.80 -12.31 7.45
CA VAL A 157 16.96 -13.16 7.19
C VAL A 157 17.59 -12.68 5.89
N THR A 158 18.86 -12.30 5.97
CA THR A 158 19.67 -11.93 4.80
C THR A 158 20.77 -12.96 4.65
N ASP A 159 20.80 -13.66 3.51
CA ASP A 159 21.95 -14.49 3.17
C ASP A 159 23.10 -13.59 2.68
N ARG A 160 24.34 -13.88 3.08
CA ARG A 160 25.53 -13.11 2.65
C ARG A 160 26.08 -13.58 1.30
N GLY A 161 25.48 -14.59 0.67
CA GLY A 161 25.89 -15.12 -0.63
C GLY A 161 25.08 -14.55 -1.80
N GLU A 162 25.75 -13.82 -2.70
CA GLU A 162 25.49 -13.42 -4.12
C GLU A 162 24.07 -13.37 -4.74
N GLY A 163 22.99 -13.43 -3.97
CA GLY A 163 21.62 -13.20 -4.43
C GLY A 163 20.86 -12.52 -3.31
N LEU A 164 20.40 -11.29 -3.55
CA LEU A 164 19.53 -10.54 -2.63
C LEU A 164 18.16 -11.25 -2.50
N GLN A 165 18.11 -12.34 -1.74
CA GLN A 165 16.88 -12.94 -1.28
C GLN A 165 16.69 -12.55 0.19
N GLU A 166 15.90 -11.50 0.39
CA GLU A 166 15.44 -11.10 1.72
C GLU A 166 14.19 -11.93 2.04
N ASP A 167 14.36 -12.94 2.90
CA ASP A 167 13.26 -13.71 3.44
C ASP A 167 12.90 -13.19 4.84
N ALA A 168 11.63 -13.32 5.22
CA ALA A 168 11.18 -12.93 6.54
C ALA A 168 10.78 -14.17 7.35
N MET A 169 11.29 -14.30 8.57
CA MET A 169 11.00 -15.42 9.46
C MET A 169 10.03 -14.96 10.56
N LEU A 170 8.95 -15.71 10.78
CA LEU A 170 8.08 -15.55 11.94
C LEU A 170 8.62 -16.38 13.09
N MET A 171 8.77 -15.77 14.25
CA MET A 171 9.27 -16.42 15.47
C MET A 171 8.32 -16.11 16.62
N ARG A 172 8.18 -17.09 17.53
CA ARG A 172 7.47 -16.90 18.79
C ARG A 172 8.46 -16.39 19.85
N THR A 173 8.09 -15.37 20.61
CA THR A 173 8.88 -14.81 21.72
C THR A 173 8.89 -15.72 22.93
#